data_AF-A0A8B6GA18-F1
#
_entry.id   AF-A0A8B6GA18-F1
#
_cell.length_a   1.000
_cell.length_b   1.000
_cell.length_c   1.000
_cell.angle_alpha   90.00
_cell.angle_beta   90.00
_cell.angle_gamma   90.00
#
_symmetry.space_group_name_H-M   'P 1'
#
loop_
_entity.id
_entity.type
_entity.pdbx_description
1 polymer ?
#
loop_
_entity_poly.entity_id
_entity_poly.type
_entity_poly.pdbx_seq_one_letter_code
_entity_poly.pdbx_strand_id
1 'polypeptide(L)'
;MEFADFTFHYKNRKKFTSFRSGGIALGYRSQYAKFIHCIETDCPFVLWFRVDRILFRTEDDIIMGIVCIQPENTRYTSENAMSEIEIEFLELQKNSNCIFLLGDFNSRTANEQDFFNISDFEEHLTEFIDVNEFNDIHVLDDLKIPRIRNSSDTVVNTYGRKLIQFCKNNNMYILNGRVGKDRVLGKPTSRSISVVDYILCTANILCKVDDFEVSDFCNLFSDIHSPLCLSLTVNGCNATQGESEVINYKNVHIGKWKHEKTIEYKNNIDVDKVNELLLNVMSKYDDISSVDQGTVE
;
A
#
# COMPACT_ATOMS: atom_id res chain seq x y z
N MET A 1 4.62 -6.39 19.51
CA MET A 1 5.36 -7.54 18.97
C MET A 1 6.67 -6.98 18.47
N GLU A 2 7.77 -7.19 19.20
CA GLU A 2 9.10 -6.75 18.80
C GLU A 2 9.82 -7.96 18.21
N PHE A 3 10.16 -7.87 16.92
CA PHE A 3 10.99 -8.87 16.25
C PHE A 3 12.44 -8.46 16.44
N ALA A 4 13.31 -9.39 16.85
CA ALA A 4 14.68 -9.09 17.27
C ALA A 4 15.52 -8.34 16.21
N ASP A 5 15.21 -8.50 14.92
CA ASP A 5 15.95 -7.89 13.81
C ASP A 5 15.28 -6.64 13.22
N PHE A 6 14.26 -6.10 13.89
CA PHE A 6 13.50 -4.93 13.43
C PHE A 6 13.57 -3.77 14.42
N THR A 7 13.70 -2.56 13.88
CA THR A 7 13.50 -1.31 14.59
C THR A 7 12.11 -0.78 14.27
N PHE A 8 11.42 -0.29 15.30
CA PHE A 8 10.06 0.24 15.18
C PHE A 8 9.96 1.69 15.62
N HIS A 9 9.17 2.46 14.88
CA HIS A 9 8.73 3.82 15.25
C HIS A 9 7.22 3.87 15.27
N TYR A 10 6.65 4.54 16.27
CA TYR A 10 5.21 4.58 16.47
C TYR A 10 4.72 6.02 16.50
N LYS A 11 3.76 6.35 15.64
CA LYS A 11 2.98 7.59 15.73
C LYS A 11 1.61 7.25 16.29
N ASN A 12 1.52 7.33 17.62
CA ASN A 12 0.25 7.15 18.32
C ASN A 12 -0.61 8.40 18.13
N ARG A 13 -1.91 8.23 17.88
CA ARG A 13 -2.83 9.37 17.88
C ARG A 13 -2.98 9.91 19.31
N LYS A 14 -3.19 11.23 19.44
CA LYS A 14 -3.44 11.90 20.72
C LYS A 14 -4.59 11.21 21.46
N LYS A 15 -4.49 11.18 22.79
CA LYS A 15 -5.40 10.46 23.69
C LYS A 15 -6.77 11.15 23.73
N PHE A 16 -7.72 10.71 22.91
CA PHE A 16 -9.11 11.20 22.93
C PHE A 16 -9.96 10.52 24.04
N THR A 17 -9.55 9.35 24.56
CA THR A 17 -10.24 8.63 25.64
C THR A 17 -9.25 7.90 26.58
N SER A 18 -9.73 7.23 27.64
CA SER A 18 -8.90 6.40 28.52
C SER A 18 -8.15 5.27 27.79
N PHE A 19 -8.61 4.88 26.61
CA PHE A 19 -7.99 3.88 25.73
C PHE A 19 -7.25 4.56 24.56
N ARG A 20 -6.04 4.08 24.26
CA ARG A 20 -5.35 4.39 22.99
C ARG A 20 -6.00 3.52 21.90
N SER A 21 -6.69 4.13 20.93
CA SER A 21 -7.23 3.40 19.78
C SER A 21 -6.64 3.96 18.49
N GLY A 22 -6.01 3.08 17.69
CA GLY A 22 -5.34 3.43 16.44
C GLY A 22 -3.91 3.93 16.63
N GLY A 23 -3.23 4.18 15.51
CA GLY A 23 -1.84 4.60 15.46
C GLY A 23 -1.16 4.03 14.22
N ILE A 24 -0.03 4.63 13.86
CA ILE A 24 0.77 4.22 12.71
C ILE A 24 2.09 3.67 13.24
N ALA A 25 2.57 2.58 12.66
CA ALA A 25 3.87 2.01 12.99
C ALA A 25 4.71 1.86 11.73
N LEU A 26 5.97 2.26 11.81
CA LEU A 26 7.00 1.98 10.81
C LEU A 26 7.93 0.92 11.41
N GLY A 27 8.05 -0.23 10.75
CA GLY A 27 9.00 -1.28 11.09
C GLY A 27 10.00 -1.50 9.96
N TYR A 28 11.29 -1.54 10.25
CA TYR A 28 12.33 -1.84 9.27
C TYR A 28 13.44 -2.71 9.86
N ARG A 29 14.11 -3.49 9.01
CA ARG A 29 15.22 -4.33 9.46
C ARG A 29 16.36 -3.47 9.99
N SER A 30 16.94 -3.83 11.13
CA SER A 30 17.97 -3.04 11.81
C SER A 30 19.22 -2.79 10.97
N GLN A 31 19.52 -3.67 10.00
CA GLN A 31 20.61 -3.44 9.03
C GLN A 31 20.43 -2.19 8.16
N TYR A 32 19.20 -1.70 7.99
CA TYR A 32 18.89 -0.49 7.22
C TYR A 32 18.75 0.77 8.09
N ALA A 33 18.93 0.67 9.41
CA ALA A 33 18.67 1.78 10.33
C ALA A 33 19.44 3.06 10.01
N LYS A 34 20.65 2.94 9.45
CA LYS A 34 21.48 4.09 9.07
C LYS A 34 20.95 4.89 7.87
N PHE A 35 20.00 4.34 7.11
CA PHE A 35 19.43 4.96 5.91
C PHE A 35 18.01 5.47 6.12
N ILE A 36 17.39 5.18 7.26
CA ILE A 36 15.98 5.49 7.52
C ILE A 36 15.91 6.54 8.64
N HIS A 37 15.27 7.67 8.34
CA HIS A 37 15.19 8.81 9.24
C HIS A 37 13.74 9.26 9.36
N CYS A 38 13.13 9.09 10.54
CA CYS A 38 11.78 9.62 10.79
C CYS A 38 11.77 11.15 10.74
N ILE A 39 10.69 11.71 10.19
CA ILE A 39 10.44 13.15 10.14
C ILE A 39 9.30 13.44 11.11
N GLU A 40 9.58 14.25 12.13
CA GLU A 40 8.58 14.64 13.11
C GLU A 40 7.68 15.73 12.55
N THR A 41 6.37 15.48 12.57
CA THR A 41 5.35 16.40 12.09
C THR A 41 4.10 16.29 12.96
N ASP A 42 3.28 17.34 12.96
CA ASP A 42 2.09 17.43 13.82
C ASP A 42 0.86 16.70 13.27
N CYS A 43 0.81 16.41 11.96
CA CYS A 43 -0.34 15.76 11.33
C CYS A 43 -0.55 14.35 11.90
N PRO A 44 -1.72 14.06 12.50
CA PRO A 44 -1.97 12.77 13.15
C PRO A 44 -2.32 11.65 12.16
N PHE A 45 -2.47 11.97 10.87
CA PHE A 45 -2.94 11.05 9.83
C PHE A 45 -1.82 10.39 9.03
N VAL A 46 -0.59 10.89 9.16
CA VAL A 46 0.56 10.39 8.40
C VAL A 46 1.82 10.30 9.28
N LEU A 47 2.56 9.21 9.16
CA LEU A 47 3.92 9.06 9.70
C LEU A 47 4.91 9.22 8.56
N TRP A 48 5.71 10.28 8.61
CA TRP A 48 6.72 10.56 7.60
C TRP A 48 8.09 9.99 7.98
N PHE A 49 8.80 9.49 6.98
CA PHE A 49 10.20 9.13 7.08
C PHE A 49 10.90 9.34 5.75
N ARG A 50 12.20 9.61 5.81
CA ARG A 50 13.11 9.74 4.68
C ARG A 50 13.98 8.50 4.59
N VAL A 51 14.18 8.03 3.36
CA VAL A 51 15.15 7.00 3.03
C VAL A 51 16.28 7.63 2.24
N ASP A 52 17.51 7.49 2.73
CA ASP A 52 18.70 8.07 2.13
C ASP A 52 18.87 7.61 0.68
N ARG A 53 19.10 8.58 -0.21
CA ARG A 53 19.30 8.39 -1.66
C ARG A 53 20.36 7.35 -2.00
N ILE A 54 21.35 7.17 -1.13
CA ILE A 54 22.42 6.19 -1.31
C ILE A 54 21.86 4.76 -1.39
N LEU A 55 20.76 4.47 -0.66
CA LEU A 55 20.17 3.12 -0.62
C LEU A 55 19.57 2.72 -1.98
N PHE A 56 18.93 3.65 -2.69
CA PHE A 56 18.24 3.40 -3.97
C PHE A 56 18.92 4.00 -5.19
N ARG A 57 20.09 4.64 -4.99
CA ARG A 57 20.85 5.35 -6.04
C ARG A 57 19.94 6.31 -6.79
N THR A 58 19.26 7.16 -6.04
CA THR A 58 18.45 8.29 -6.53
C THR A 58 19.23 9.59 -6.41
N GLU A 59 18.79 10.64 -7.12
CA GLU A 59 19.38 11.97 -6.99
C GLU A 59 19.01 12.60 -5.65
N ASP A 60 17.74 12.50 -5.28
CA ASP A 60 17.19 12.96 -4.01
C ASP A 60 16.89 11.79 -3.06
N ASP A 61 16.79 12.10 -1.78
CA ASP A 61 16.29 11.13 -0.80
C ASP A 61 14.82 10.81 -1.08
N ILE A 62 14.38 9.59 -0.77
CA ILE A 62 12.98 9.22 -0.95
C ILE A 62 12.21 9.57 0.32
N ILE A 63 11.17 10.39 0.20
CA ILE A 63 10.25 10.68 1.30
C ILE A 63 9.08 9.71 1.23
N MET A 64 8.73 9.11 2.36
CA MET A 64 7.61 8.17 2.47
C MET A 64 6.68 8.58 3.60
N GLY A 65 5.38 8.62 3.32
CA GLY A 65 4.33 8.86 4.31
C GLY A 65 3.44 7.64 4.46
N ILE A 66 3.34 7.09 5.68
CA ILE A 66 2.40 6.02 6.01
C ILE A 66 1.10 6.67 6.47
N VAL A 67 0.04 6.54 5.67
CA VAL A 67 -1.26 7.18 5.88
C VAL A 67 -2.20 6.24 6.63
N CYS A 68 -2.95 6.79 7.57
CA CYS A 68 -4.08 6.14 8.22
C CYS A 68 -5.16 7.18 8.52
N ILE A 69 -6.21 7.19 7.70
CA ILE A 69 -7.39 8.05 7.83
C ILE A 69 -8.55 7.19 8.31
N GLN A 70 -9.40 7.70 9.21
CA GLN A 70 -10.55 6.94 9.70
C GLN A 70 -11.65 6.86 8.63
N PRO A 71 -12.49 5.80 8.63
CA PRO A 71 -13.62 5.72 7.72
C PRO A 71 -14.61 6.86 7.91
N GLU A 72 -15.26 7.26 6.81
CA GLU A 72 -16.39 8.19 6.81
C GLU A 72 -17.50 7.69 7.75
N ASN A 73 -18.26 8.61 8.33
CA ASN A 73 -19.41 8.34 9.20
C ASN A 73 -19.06 7.64 10.53
N THR A 74 -17.78 7.60 10.91
CA THR A 74 -17.36 7.20 12.26
C THR A 74 -17.27 8.42 13.18
N ARG A 75 -17.33 8.21 14.50
CA ARG A 75 -17.09 9.28 15.49
C ARG A 75 -15.69 9.90 15.44
N TYR A 76 -14.78 9.32 14.65
CA TYR A 76 -13.39 9.73 14.49
C TYR A 76 -13.10 10.30 13.11
N THR A 77 -14.13 10.50 12.29
CA THR A 77 -14.05 11.13 10.97
C THR A 77 -13.41 12.52 11.10
N SER A 78 -12.45 12.83 10.23
CA SER A 78 -11.92 14.18 10.07
C SER A 78 -12.16 14.63 8.64
N GLU A 79 -12.87 15.74 8.46
CA GLU A 79 -13.10 16.31 7.12
C GLU A 79 -11.84 16.94 6.53
N ASN A 80 -10.89 17.31 7.41
CA ASN A 80 -9.65 18.02 7.06
C ASN A 80 -8.45 17.09 6.86
N ALA A 81 -8.61 15.77 7.05
CA ALA A 81 -7.49 14.82 7.03
C ALA A 81 -6.62 14.93 5.77
N MET A 82 -7.25 15.00 4.59
CA MET A 82 -6.53 15.15 3.33
C MET A 82 -5.79 16.49 3.22
N SER A 83 -6.41 17.59 3.64
CA SER A 83 -5.79 18.92 3.58
C SER A 83 -4.62 19.06 4.56
N GLU A 84 -4.71 18.44 5.75
CA GLU A 84 -3.59 18.40 6.70
C GLU A 84 -2.41 17.57 6.16
N ILE A 85 -2.67 16.45 5.49
CA ILE A 85 -1.63 15.68 4.79
C ILE A 85 -1.02 16.50 3.65
N GLU A 86 -1.84 17.24 2.89
CA GLU A 86 -1.39 18.06 1.76
C GLU A 86 -0.47 19.20 2.17
N ILE A 87 -0.75 19.87 3.29
CA ILE A 87 0.13 20.91 3.84
C ILE A 87 1.53 20.35 4.14
N GLU A 88 1.62 19.19 4.79
CA GLU A 88 2.92 18.57 5.08
C GLU A 88 3.60 18.02 3.84
N PHE A 89 2.84 17.45 2.90
CA PHE A 89 3.36 17.00 1.61
C PHE A 89 4.04 18.15 0.87
N LEU A 90 3.38 19.30 0.74
CA LEU A 90 3.93 20.48 0.05
C LEU A 90 5.20 21.02 0.72
N GLU A 91 5.28 20.95 2.06
CA GLU A 91 6.49 21.35 2.77
C GLU A 91 7.65 20.38 2.51
N LEU A 92 7.36 19.08 2.51
CA LEU A 92 8.35 18.03 2.29
C LEU A 92 8.84 17.97 0.84
N GLN A 93 7.98 18.26 -0.12
CA GLN A 93 8.30 18.31 -1.55
C GLN A 93 9.38 19.34 -1.88
N LYS A 94 9.56 20.39 -1.06
CA LYS A 94 10.66 21.35 -1.21
C LYS A 94 12.05 20.70 -1.07
N ASN A 95 12.13 19.54 -0.41
CA ASN A 95 13.39 18.85 -0.13
C ASN A 95 13.62 17.62 -1.03
N SER A 96 12.60 17.12 -1.69
CA SER A 96 12.69 15.96 -2.59
C SER A 96 11.49 15.88 -3.51
N ASN A 97 11.75 15.59 -4.78
CA ASN A 97 10.70 15.28 -5.75
C ASN A 97 10.33 13.79 -5.75
N CYS A 98 10.99 12.95 -4.96
CA CYS A 98 10.75 11.50 -4.87
C CYS A 98 9.92 11.18 -3.64
N ILE A 99 8.58 11.18 -3.77
CA ILE A 99 7.66 10.99 -2.64
C ILE A 99 6.74 9.81 -2.88
N PHE A 100 6.59 8.97 -1.86
CA PHE A 100 5.52 7.98 -1.73
C PHE A 100 4.55 8.35 -0.61
N LEU A 101 3.27 8.09 -0.84
CA LEU A 101 2.26 7.97 0.21
C LEU A 101 1.66 6.58 0.14
N LEU A 102 1.57 5.88 1.27
CA LEU A 102 1.02 4.53 1.30
C LEU A 102 0.22 4.25 2.58
N GLY A 103 -0.83 3.45 2.49
CA GLY A 103 -1.61 3.01 3.65
C GLY A 103 -3.11 3.18 3.47
N ASP A 104 -3.84 3.21 4.57
CA ASP A 104 -5.31 3.25 4.59
C ASP A 104 -5.81 4.69 4.48
N PHE A 105 -6.33 5.05 3.32
CA PHE A 105 -6.95 6.36 3.09
C PHE A 105 -8.44 6.37 3.40
N ASN A 106 -9.06 5.19 3.57
CA ASN A 106 -10.52 5.03 3.58
C ASN A 106 -11.23 5.73 2.39
N SER A 107 -10.49 5.92 1.30
CA SER A 107 -10.93 6.56 0.06
C SER A 107 -11.35 5.50 -0.94
N ARG A 108 -12.53 5.61 -1.53
CA ARG A 108 -12.96 4.74 -2.63
C ARG A 108 -13.00 5.59 -3.88
N THR A 109 -12.17 5.26 -4.86
CA THR A 109 -11.91 6.12 -6.03
C THR A 109 -12.44 5.54 -7.34
N ALA A 110 -13.05 4.35 -7.31
CA ALA A 110 -13.42 3.58 -8.50
C ALA A 110 -12.30 3.61 -9.57
N ASN A 111 -12.63 3.97 -10.82
CA ASN A 111 -11.67 4.19 -11.91
C ASN A 111 -11.43 5.68 -12.22
N GLU A 112 -11.70 6.59 -11.28
CA GLU A 112 -11.47 8.02 -11.47
C GLU A 112 -10.00 8.33 -11.82
N GLN A 113 -9.81 9.24 -12.77
CA GLN A 113 -8.47 9.65 -13.24
C GLN A 113 -7.80 10.55 -12.20
N ASP A 114 -6.54 10.25 -11.88
CA ASP A 114 -5.70 10.94 -10.91
C ASP A 114 -4.80 12.02 -11.55
N PHE A 115 -5.01 12.31 -12.83
CA PHE A 115 -4.35 13.37 -13.60
C PHE A 115 -5.39 14.25 -14.30
N PHE A 116 -4.96 15.40 -14.81
CA PHE A 116 -5.78 16.24 -15.68
C PHE A 116 -5.68 15.76 -17.13
N ASN A 117 -6.82 15.55 -17.80
CA ASN A 117 -6.82 15.30 -19.24
C ASN A 117 -6.83 16.63 -20.00
N ILE A 118 -6.21 16.68 -21.17
CA ILE A 118 -6.26 17.84 -22.07
C ILE A 118 -7.71 18.17 -22.41
N SER A 119 -8.55 17.14 -22.58
CA SER A 119 -9.99 17.31 -22.85
C SER A 119 -10.77 17.94 -21.69
N ASP A 120 -10.19 18.01 -20.49
CA ASP A 120 -10.84 18.62 -19.31
C ASP A 120 -10.70 20.15 -19.33
N PHE A 121 -9.83 20.70 -20.18
CA PHE A 121 -9.65 22.14 -20.35
C PHE A 121 -10.51 22.66 -21.50
N GLU A 122 -11.05 23.87 -21.35
CA GLU A 122 -11.78 24.54 -22.44
C GLU A 122 -10.89 24.70 -23.68
N GLU A 123 -11.44 24.44 -24.86
CA GLU A 123 -10.72 24.43 -26.15
C GLU A 123 -9.89 25.72 -26.36
N HIS A 124 -10.41 26.87 -25.90
CA HIS A 124 -9.74 28.17 -25.99
C HIS A 124 -8.52 28.35 -25.06
N LEU A 125 -8.41 27.56 -23.99
CA LEU A 125 -7.24 27.59 -23.09
C LEU A 125 -6.10 26.70 -23.60
N THR A 126 -6.42 25.70 -24.43
CA THR A 126 -5.43 24.74 -24.96
C THR A 126 -4.48 25.36 -26.00
N GLU A 127 -4.87 26.47 -26.64
CA GLU A 127 -4.00 27.24 -27.55
C GLU A 127 -2.89 28.01 -26.82
N PHE A 128 -3.02 28.23 -25.50
CA PHE A 128 -2.09 29.03 -24.70
C PHE A 128 -1.34 28.24 -23.61
N ILE A 129 -1.72 26.99 -23.39
CA ILE A 129 -1.17 26.15 -22.31
C ILE A 129 -0.50 24.94 -22.95
N ASP A 130 0.83 24.85 -22.81
CA ASP A 130 1.49 23.56 -23.00
C ASP A 130 1.12 22.67 -21.81
N VAL A 131 0.16 21.77 -22.02
CA VAL A 131 -0.36 20.86 -20.99
C VAL A 131 0.74 19.93 -20.48
N ASN A 132 1.83 19.77 -21.23
CA ASN A 132 3.04 19.06 -20.80
C ASN A 132 3.78 19.79 -19.67
N GLU A 133 3.53 21.08 -19.45
CA GLU A 133 4.05 21.83 -18.30
C GLU A 133 3.21 21.63 -17.03
N PHE A 134 1.94 21.16 -17.14
CA PHE A 134 1.00 21.09 -16.02
C PHE A 134 0.95 19.73 -15.32
N ASN A 135 1.34 18.64 -16.00
CA ASN A 135 1.50 17.34 -15.35
C ASN A 135 2.57 16.50 -16.06
N ASP A 136 3.25 15.66 -15.29
CA ASP A 136 4.29 14.77 -15.82
C ASP A 136 3.68 13.47 -16.40
N ILE A 137 2.49 13.55 -17.01
CA ILE A 137 1.75 12.35 -17.44
C ILE A 137 2.53 11.54 -18.48
N HIS A 138 3.34 12.19 -19.31
CA HIS A 138 4.18 11.54 -20.33
C HIS A 138 5.19 10.55 -19.73
N VAL A 139 5.59 10.76 -18.46
CA VAL A 139 6.44 9.82 -17.74
C VAL A 139 5.79 8.43 -17.68
N LEU A 140 4.45 8.35 -17.62
CA LEU A 140 3.74 7.07 -17.69
C LEU A 140 3.99 6.38 -19.03
N ASP A 141 3.93 7.10 -20.15
CA ASP A 141 4.12 6.52 -21.47
C ASP A 141 5.56 6.11 -21.70
N ASP A 142 6.52 6.95 -21.28
CA ASP A 142 7.96 6.66 -21.35
C ASP A 142 8.31 5.37 -20.60
N LEU A 143 7.67 5.16 -19.44
CA LEU A 143 7.83 3.96 -18.61
C LEU A 143 6.90 2.80 -19.02
N LYS A 144 6.07 2.97 -20.06
CA LYS A 144 5.07 1.98 -20.53
C LYS A 144 4.07 1.55 -19.44
N ILE A 145 3.76 2.49 -18.56
CA ILE A 145 2.75 2.41 -17.53
C ILE A 145 1.41 2.90 -18.10
N PRO A 146 0.30 2.17 -17.94
CA PRO A 146 -1.00 2.64 -18.40
C PRO A 146 -1.42 3.94 -17.72
N ARG A 147 -1.84 4.93 -18.51
CA ARG A 147 -2.49 6.14 -17.98
C ARG A 147 -3.76 5.76 -17.20
N ILE A 148 -4.60 4.90 -17.78
CA ILE A 148 -5.83 4.42 -17.14
C ILE A 148 -5.51 3.24 -16.22
N ARG A 149 -5.83 3.39 -14.93
CA ARG A 149 -5.76 2.32 -13.93
C ARG A 149 -7.05 1.49 -13.94
N ASN A 150 -6.98 0.25 -13.46
CA ASN A 150 -8.16 -0.56 -13.20
C ASN A 150 -8.45 -0.63 -11.69
N SER A 151 -9.71 -0.75 -11.32
CA SER A 151 -10.17 -0.97 -9.95
C SER A 151 -11.36 -1.91 -9.99
N SER A 152 -11.31 -2.95 -9.16
CA SER A 152 -12.45 -3.83 -8.90
C SER A 152 -13.54 -3.15 -8.04
N ASP A 153 -13.16 -2.13 -7.26
CA ASP A 153 -14.12 -1.28 -6.57
C ASP A 153 -14.73 -0.29 -7.57
N THR A 154 -16.06 -0.19 -7.58
CA THR A 154 -16.84 0.67 -8.48
C THR A 154 -17.44 1.89 -7.78
N VAL A 155 -17.19 2.06 -6.48
CA VAL A 155 -17.77 3.14 -5.68
C VAL A 155 -16.80 4.30 -5.56
N VAL A 156 -17.36 5.52 -5.60
CA VAL A 156 -16.65 6.76 -5.29
C VAL A 156 -17.27 7.41 -4.05
N ASN A 157 -16.49 7.55 -2.97
CA ASN A 157 -16.92 8.26 -1.75
C ASN A 157 -16.33 9.69 -1.67
N THR A 158 -16.63 10.41 -0.58
CA THR A 158 -16.20 11.81 -0.43
C THR A 158 -14.67 11.92 -0.31
N TYR A 159 -14.06 11.03 0.49
CA TYR A 159 -12.61 10.92 0.60
C TYR A 159 -11.94 10.51 -0.71
N GLY A 160 -12.58 9.64 -1.50
CA GLY A 160 -12.15 9.29 -2.85
C GLY A 160 -12.02 10.50 -3.76
N ARG A 161 -13.04 11.37 -3.79
CA ARG A 161 -12.98 12.62 -4.58
C ARG A 161 -11.86 13.54 -4.10
N LYS A 162 -11.68 13.67 -2.78
CA LYS A 162 -10.58 14.46 -2.20
C LYS A 162 -9.21 13.89 -2.54
N LEU A 163 -9.06 12.57 -2.51
CA LEU A 163 -7.82 11.87 -2.87
C LEU A 163 -7.48 12.05 -4.35
N ILE A 164 -8.47 11.95 -5.24
CA ILE A 164 -8.28 12.21 -6.67
C ILE A 164 -7.85 13.66 -6.91
N GLN A 165 -8.50 14.63 -6.26
CA GLN A 165 -8.10 16.03 -6.38
C GLN A 165 -6.69 16.28 -5.84
N PHE A 166 -6.35 15.67 -4.70
CA PHE A 166 -5.00 15.70 -4.14
C PHE A 166 -3.97 15.16 -5.15
N CYS A 167 -4.25 14.03 -5.80
CA CYS A 167 -3.35 13.46 -6.80
C CYS A 167 -3.15 14.41 -7.99
N LYS A 168 -4.24 14.97 -8.53
CA LYS A 168 -4.21 15.92 -9.64
C LYS A 168 -3.41 17.19 -9.31
N ASN A 169 -3.65 17.77 -8.13
CA ASN A 169 -2.98 19.00 -7.69
C ASN A 169 -1.48 18.81 -7.45
N ASN A 170 -1.07 17.62 -7.04
CA ASN A 170 0.28 17.33 -6.58
C ASN A 170 1.06 16.41 -7.53
N ASN A 171 0.52 16.18 -8.74
CA ASN A 171 1.12 15.32 -9.77
C ASN A 171 1.55 13.94 -9.22
N MET A 172 0.66 13.35 -8.43
CA MET A 172 0.83 12.02 -7.85
C MET A 172 -0.01 10.99 -8.58
N TYR A 173 0.52 9.78 -8.69
CA TYR A 173 -0.07 8.69 -9.43
C TYR A 173 -0.38 7.51 -8.50
N ILE A 174 -1.62 7.03 -8.53
CA ILE A 174 -2.06 5.80 -7.88
C ILE A 174 -1.42 4.60 -8.59
N LEU A 175 -0.75 3.73 -7.83
CA LEU A 175 -0.13 2.51 -8.36
C LEU A 175 -1.11 1.34 -8.45
N ASN A 176 -2.13 1.31 -7.59
CA ASN A 176 -3.15 0.27 -7.57
C ASN A 176 -3.81 0.12 -8.94
N GLY A 177 -3.86 -1.11 -9.46
CA GLY A 177 -4.40 -1.42 -10.77
C GLY A 177 -3.57 -0.99 -11.97
N ARG A 178 -2.43 -0.34 -11.76
CA ARG A 178 -1.63 0.31 -12.81
C ARG A 178 -0.29 -0.38 -13.06
N VAL A 179 0.40 -0.82 -12.01
CA VAL A 179 1.77 -1.35 -12.10
C VAL A 179 1.88 -2.76 -11.52
N GLY A 180 2.97 -3.46 -11.87
CA GLY A 180 3.29 -4.78 -11.33
C GLY A 180 2.23 -5.85 -11.60
N LYS A 181 2.15 -6.83 -10.70
CA LYS A 181 1.15 -7.90 -10.74
C LYS A 181 -0.29 -7.45 -10.50
N ASP A 182 -0.51 -6.29 -9.87
CA ASP A 182 -1.86 -5.74 -9.72
C ASP A 182 -2.34 -4.95 -10.96
N ARG A 183 -1.45 -4.71 -11.94
CA ARG A 183 -1.81 -4.08 -13.21
C ARG A 183 -3.02 -4.78 -13.84
N VAL A 184 -3.98 -3.99 -14.34
CA VAL A 184 -5.28 -4.40 -14.89
C VAL A 184 -6.21 -5.18 -13.94
N LEU A 185 -5.76 -5.58 -12.75
CA LEU A 185 -6.58 -6.26 -11.77
C LEU A 185 -7.28 -5.25 -10.85
N GLY A 186 -6.50 -4.37 -10.21
CA GLY A 186 -7.02 -3.42 -9.24
C GLY A 186 -7.71 -4.12 -8.08
N LYS A 187 -7.02 -5.09 -7.46
CA LYS A 187 -7.61 -5.99 -6.46
C LYS A 187 -8.14 -5.23 -5.24
N PRO A 188 -9.23 -5.71 -4.61
CA PRO A 188 -9.71 -5.13 -3.37
C PRO A 188 -8.65 -5.22 -2.28
N THR A 189 -8.50 -4.15 -1.50
CA THR A 189 -7.57 -4.10 -0.38
C THR A 189 -8.26 -4.30 0.96
N SER A 190 -9.59 -4.19 1.00
CA SER A 190 -10.38 -4.42 2.21
C SER A 190 -11.65 -5.23 1.93
N ARG A 191 -11.91 -6.22 2.80
CA ARG A 191 -13.08 -7.12 2.80
C ARG A 191 -13.39 -7.78 1.45
N SER A 192 -12.40 -7.96 0.59
CA SER A 192 -12.57 -8.48 -0.78
C SER A 192 -13.56 -7.67 -1.65
N ILE A 193 -13.87 -6.43 -1.29
CA ILE A 193 -14.88 -5.60 -2.00
C ILE A 193 -14.34 -4.20 -2.30
N SER A 194 -13.66 -3.57 -1.35
CA SER A 194 -13.27 -2.17 -1.46
C SER A 194 -11.78 -2.00 -1.68
N VAL A 195 -11.41 -0.99 -2.47
CA VAL A 195 -10.03 -0.50 -2.61
C VAL A 195 -9.94 0.78 -1.78
N VAL A 196 -9.27 0.71 -0.65
CA VAL A 196 -9.14 1.83 0.32
C VAL A 196 -7.70 2.07 0.77
N ASP A 197 -6.85 1.06 0.58
CA ASP A 197 -5.42 1.14 0.83
C ASP A 197 -4.73 1.42 -0.51
N TYR A 198 -3.92 2.47 -0.56
CA TYR A 198 -3.25 2.88 -1.79
C TYR A 198 -1.75 2.97 -1.61
N ILE A 199 -1.03 2.86 -2.72
CA ILE A 199 0.29 3.44 -2.88
C ILE A 199 0.21 4.51 -3.96
N LEU A 200 0.64 5.72 -3.62
CA LEU A 200 0.73 6.88 -4.48
C LEU A 200 2.19 7.27 -4.60
N CYS A 201 2.61 7.77 -5.76
CA CYS A 201 3.93 8.37 -5.88
C CYS A 201 3.99 9.52 -6.88
N THR A 202 4.98 10.40 -6.70
CA THR A 202 5.31 11.42 -7.69
C THR A 202 5.91 10.78 -8.95
N ALA A 203 5.87 11.50 -10.08
CA ALA A 203 6.40 11.01 -11.35
C ALA A 203 7.88 10.61 -11.28
N ASN A 204 8.71 11.41 -10.58
CA ASN A 204 10.16 11.23 -10.54
C ASN A 204 10.60 9.86 -10.01
N ILE A 205 9.80 9.25 -9.13
CA ILE A 205 10.16 7.96 -8.50
C ILE A 205 9.53 6.75 -9.21
N LEU A 206 8.64 6.96 -10.20
CA LEU A 206 8.01 5.88 -10.95
C LEU A 206 9.03 4.97 -11.64
N CYS A 207 10.13 5.53 -12.14
CA CYS A 207 11.19 4.76 -12.80
C CYS A 207 11.88 3.73 -11.88
N LYS A 208 11.68 3.84 -10.56
CA LYS A 208 12.20 2.90 -9.56
C LYS A 208 11.18 1.83 -9.19
N VAL A 209 9.90 1.97 -9.55
CA VAL A 209 8.85 0.98 -9.27
C VAL A 209 9.07 -0.24 -10.16
N ASP A 210 9.33 -1.40 -9.55
CA ASP A 210 9.58 -2.67 -10.24
C ASP A 210 8.33 -3.55 -10.27
N ASP A 211 7.74 -3.79 -9.10
CA ASP A 211 6.55 -4.62 -8.93
C ASP A 211 5.64 -4.06 -7.83
N PHE A 212 4.35 -4.34 -7.96
CA PHE A 212 3.33 -4.01 -7.00
C PHE A 212 2.27 -5.11 -6.99
N GLU A 213 1.94 -5.58 -5.80
CA GLU A 213 0.86 -6.56 -5.61
C GLU A 213 0.04 -6.27 -4.36
N VAL A 214 -1.26 -6.55 -4.45
CA VAL A 214 -2.11 -6.75 -3.29
C VAL A 214 -2.03 -8.25 -2.94
N SER A 215 -1.44 -8.54 -1.78
CA SER A 215 -1.34 -9.90 -1.25
C SER A 215 -2.71 -10.46 -0.88
N ASP A 216 -2.82 -11.77 -0.79
CA ASP A 216 -4.06 -12.39 -0.32
C ASP A 216 -4.34 -12.03 1.15
N PHE A 217 -5.63 -11.88 1.46
CA PHE A 217 -6.08 -11.59 2.81
C PHE A 217 -5.63 -12.69 3.78
N CYS A 218 -5.11 -12.27 4.95
CA CYS A 218 -4.66 -13.16 5.99
C CYS A 218 -5.16 -12.69 7.36
N ASN A 219 -6.03 -13.50 7.97
CA ASN A 219 -6.58 -13.25 9.32
C ASN A 219 -5.51 -13.14 10.42
N LEU A 220 -4.27 -13.55 10.17
CA LEU A 220 -3.16 -13.37 11.12
C LEU A 220 -2.61 -11.94 11.11
N PHE A 221 -2.79 -11.19 10.02
CA PHE A 221 -2.21 -9.86 9.82
C PHE A 221 -3.25 -8.74 9.91
N SER A 222 -4.51 -9.01 9.61
CA SER A 222 -5.59 -8.03 9.70
C SER A 222 -6.95 -8.71 9.83
N ASP A 223 -7.93 -7.97 10.35
CA ASP A 223 -9.32 -8.39 10.37
C ASP A 223 -10.03 -8.13 9.04
N ILE A 224 -9.57 -7.13 8.27
CA ILE A 224 -10.26 -6.68 7.06
C ILE A 224 -9.34 -6.27 5.91
N HIS A 225 -8.07 -5.93 6.16
CA HIS A 225 -7.16 -5.40 5.14
C HIS A 225 -6.21 -6.46 4.57
N SER A 226 -5.89 -6.32 3.30
CA SER A 226 -4.89 -7.11 2.59
C SER A 226 -3.57 -6.33 2.48
N PRO A 227 -2.41 -6.96 2.70
CA PRO A 227 -1.12 -6.26 2.60
C PRO A 227 -0.85 -5.73 1.19
N LEU A 228 -0.32 -4.51 1.11
CA LEU A 228 0.24 -3.94 -0.11
C LEU A 228 1.75 -4.22 -0.14
N CYS A 229 2.26 -4.74 -1.25
CA CYS A 229 3.68 -5.05 -1.41
C CYS A 229 4.22 -4.28 -2.61
N LEU A 230 5.20 -3.41 -2.36
CA LEU A 230 5.90 -2.62 -3.38
C LEU A 230 7.37 -3.07 -3.44
N SER A 231 7.85 -3.30 -4.65
CA SER A 231 9.27 -3.56 -4.94
C SER A 231 9.86 -2.39 -5.69
N LEU A 232 11.03 -1.93 -5.24
CA LEU A 232 11.77 -0.84 -5.85
C LEU A 232 13.13 -1.33 -6.37
N THR A 233 13.51 -0.89 -7.56
CA THR A 233 14.82 -1.21 -8.15
C THR A 233 15.93 -0.33 -7.56
N VAL A 234 17.05 -0.95 -7.21
CA VAL A 234 18.24 -0.27 -6.66
C VAL A 234 19.22 0.18 -7.75
N ASN A 235 19.18 -0.44 -8.93
CA ASN A 235 20.06 -0.10 -10.05
C ASN A 235 19.55 1.14 -10.83
N GLY A 236 20.46 1.83 -11.51
CA GLY A 236 20.11 2.98 -12.35
C GLY A 236 19.17 2.56 -13.48
N CYS A 237 18.26 3.45 -13.84
CA CYS A 237 17.35 3.32 -14.98
C CYS A 237 18.16 3.48 -16.29
N ASN A 238 18.93 2.44 -16.66
CA ASN A 238 19.51 2.34 -17.99
C ASN A 238 18.57 1.49 -18.84
N ALA A 239 17.76 2.15 -19.66
CA ALA A 239 17.04 1.52 -20.76
C ALA A 239 18.05 0.99 -21.79
N THR A 240 18.58 -0.22 -21.57
CA THR A 240 19.14 -1.07 -22.62
C THR A 240 18.89 -2.52 -22.25
N GLN A 241 18.28 -3.25 -23.19
CA GLN A 241 18.05 -4.69 -23.10
C GLN A 241 19.37 -5.40 -22.87
N GLY A 242 19.49 -6.05 -21.71
CA GLY A 242 20.39 -7.15 -21.48
C GLY A 242 19.55 -8.26 -20.89
N GLU A 243 19.61 -9.46 -21.48
CA GLU A 243 18.95 -10.66 -20.98
C GLU A 243 19.22 -10.78 -19.48
N SER A 244 18.17 -10.57 -18.68
CA SER A 244 18.24 -10.87 -17.26
C SER A 244 18.24 -12.39 -17.14
N GLU A 245 19.31 -12.96 -16.59
CA GLU A 245 19.24 -14.28 -16.01
C GLU A 245 18.05 -14.30 -15.04
N VAL A 246 17.10 -15.19 -15.32
CA VAL A 246 15.95 -15.44 -14.46
C VAL A 246 16.47 -15.97 -13.14
N ILE A 247 16.65 -15.10 -12.15
CA ILE A 247 16.82 -15.52 -10.76
C ILE A 247 15.45 -16.00 -10.28
N ASN A 248 15.28 -17.32 -10.34
CA ASN A 248 14.11 -18.02 -9.86
C ASN A 248 14.06 -17.93 -8.32
N TYR A 249 13.25 -17.04 -7.77
CA TYR A 249 13.02 -16.88 -6.32
C TYR A 249 12.20 -18.03 -5.72
N LYS A 250 12.69 -19.27 -5.86
CA LYS A 250 12.19 -20.43 -5.12
C LYS A 250 12.84 -20.63 -3.74
N ASN A 251 13.67 -19.70 -3.25
CA ASN A 251 14.38 -19.88 -1.98
C ASN A 251 14.03 -18.82 -0.94
N VAL A 252 12.77 -18.82 -0.51
CA VAL A 252 12.48 -18.59 0.91
C VAL A 252 13.28 -19.64 1.68
N HIS A 253 14.12 -19.24 2.63
CA HIS A 253 14.65 -20.18 3.63
C HIS A 253 13.52 -20.54 4.59
N ILE A 254 12.62 -21.39 4.10
CA ILE A 254 11.86 -22.32 4.93
C ILE A 254 12.94 -23.14 5.63
N GLY A 255 12.96 -23.13 6.97
CA GLY A 255 13.93 -23.91 7.73
C GLY A 255 13.95 -25.34 7.20
N LYS A 256 15.09 -25.78 6.65
CA LYS A 256 15.19 -27.12 6.06
C LYS A 256 14.92 -28.16 7.15
N TRP A 257 14.02 -29.09 6.86
CA TRP A 257 13.77 -30.27 7.69
C TRP A 257 15.11 -30.97 7.98
N LYS A 258 15.44 -31.11 9.26
CA LYS A 258 16.62 -31.85 9.70
C LYS A 258 16.19 -33.25 10.12
N HIS A 259 16.63 -34.28 9.39
CA HIS A 259 16.20 -35.67 9.64
C HIS A 259 16.59 -36.15 11.05
N GLU A 260 17.71 -35.66 11.59
CA GLU A 260 18.14 -35.89 12.97
C GLU A 260 17.19 -35.31 14.04
N LYS A 261 16.34 -34.34 13.69
CA LYS A 261 15.38 -33.69 14.61
C LYS A 261 13.95 -34.24 14.48
N THR A 262 13.74 -35.32 13.72
CA THR A 262 12.41 -35.91 13.48
C THR A 262 11.64 -36.21 14.77
N ILE A 263 12.33 -36.73 15.80
CA ILE A 263 11.71 -37.08 17.09
C ILE A 263 11.38 -35.81 17.87
N GLU A 264 12.26 -34.80 17.87
CA GLU A 264 12.04 -33.49 18.49
C GLU A 264 10.82 -32.79 17.88
N TYR A 265 10.67 -32.83 16.56
CA TYR A 265 9.50 -32.26 15.89
C TYR A 265 8.21 -33.00 16.24
N LYS A 266 8.21 -34.34 16.25
CA LYS A 266 7.03 -35.13 16.65
C LYS A 266 6.60 -34.86 18.08
N ASN A 267 7.56 -34.68 18.99
CA ASN A 267 7.27 -34.46 20.41
C ASN A 267 6.83 -33.03 20.72
N ASN A 268 7.18 -32.06 19.87
CA ASN A 268 6.78 -30.66 20.01
C ASN A 268 5.47 -30.32 19.28
N ILE A 269 4.83 -31.30 18.63
CA ILE A 269 3.47 -31.13 18.13
C ILE A 269 2.55 -31.14 19.35
N ASP A 270 1.85 -30.02 19.54
CA ASP A 270 0.78 -29.90 20.53
C ASP A 270 -0.43 -30.70 20.03
N VAL A 271 -0.48 -31.96 20.44
CA VAL A 271 -1.50 -32.93 20.01
C VAL A 271 -2.90 -32.49 20.45
N ASP A 272 -3.02 -31.84 21.61
CA ASP A 272 -4.30 -31.36 22.11
C ASP A 272 -4.84 -30.24 21.22
N LYS A 273 -3.98 -29.31 20.79
CA LYS A 273 -4.36 -28.24 19.86
C LYS A 273 -4.67 -28.75 18.45
N VAL A 274 -3.96 -29.78 17.99
CA VAL A 274 -4.28 -30.46 16.72
C VAL A 274 -5.65 -31.13 16.79
N ASN A 275 -5.96 -31.81 17.90
CA ASN A 275 -7.25 -32.46 18.10
C ASN A 275 -8.39 -31.45 18.24
N GLU A 276 -8.17 -30.31 18.92
CA GLU A 276 -9.13 -29.21 18.99
C GLU A 276 -9.45 -28.66 17.59
N LEU A 277 -8.42 -28.43 16.76
CA LEU A 277 -8.61 -28.01 15.37
C LEU A 277 -9.36 -29.05 14.55
N LEU A 278 -9.07 -30.34 14.76
CA LEU A 278 -9.70 -31.43 14.04
C LEU A 278 -11.19 -31.54 14.39
N LEU A 279 -11.53 -31.40 15.68
CA LEU A 279 -12.93 -31.34 16.15
C LEU A 279 -13.66 -30.12 15.60
N ASN A 280 -13.01 -28.95 15.56
CA ASN A 280 -13.58 -27.72 15.00
C ASN A 280 -13.80 -27.80 13.48
N VAL A 281 -13.01 -28.60 12.76
CA VAL A 281 -13.20 -28.83 11.32
C VAL A 281 -14.32 -29.84 11.08
N MET A 282 -14.40 -30.89 11.91
CA MET A 282 -15.45 -31.91 11.80
C MET A 282 -16.84 -31.37 12.18
N SER A 283 -16.95 -30.57 13.24
CA SER A 283 -18.23 -29.96 13.63
C SER A 283 -18.80 -29.05 12.54
N LYS A 284 -17.93 -28.31 11.83
CA LYS A 284 -18.32 -27.50 10.67
C LYS A 284 -18.74 -28.31 9.45
N TYR A 285 -18.33 -29.57 9.36
CA TYR A 285 -18.74 -30.47 8.27
C TYR A 285 -20.12 -31.10 8.55
N ASP A 286 -20.41 -31.46 9.80
CA ASP A 286 -21.70 -32.04 10.19
C ASP A 286 -22.85 -31.02 10.06
N ASP A 287 -22.60 -29.74 10.32
CA ASP A 287 -23.56 -28.64 10.14
C ASP A 287 -23.92 -28.37 8.67
N ILE A 288 -23.10 -28.81 7.71
CA ILE A 288 -23.37 -28.66 6.27
C ILE A 288 -24.19 -29.86 5.74
N SER A 289 -24.03 -31.04 6.35
CA SER A 289 -24.75 -32.25 5.96
C SER A 289 -26.22 -32.30 6.41
N SER A 290 -26.63 -31.42 7.33
CA SER A 290 -27.98 -31.40 7.93
C SER A 290 -28.94 -30.38 7.28
N VAL A 291 -28.51 -29.61 6.28
CA VAL A 291 -29.33 -28.57 5.62
C VAL A 291 -30.11 -29.09 4.41
N ASP A 292 -29.85 -30.32 3.93
CA ASP A 292 -30.46 -30.88 2.71
C ASP A 292 -31.69 -31.81 2.94
N GLN A 293 -32.29 -31.79 4.14
CA GLN A 293 -33.57 -32.47 4.39
C GLN A 293 -34.58 -31.52 5.03
N GLY A 294 -35.42 -30.88 4.20
CA GLY A 294 -36.61 -30.19 4.72
C GLY A 294 -37.19 -29.10 3.83
N THR A 295 -37.43 -29.38 2.56
CA THR A 295 -38.54 -28.74 1.82
C THR A 295 -39.80 -29.57 2.05
N VAL A 296 -40.98 -28.93 1.91
CA VAL A 296 -42.35 -29.40 2.21
C VAL A 296 -42.68 -29.16 3.70
N GLU A 297 -43.49 -28.18 4.10
CA GLU A 297 -44.77 -27.69 3.56
C GLU A 297 -45.03 -26.24 4.00
#